data_AF-A0A388KH18-F1
#
_entry.id   AF-A0A388KH18-F1
#
_cell.length_a   1.000
_cell.length_b   1.000
_cell.length_c   1.000
_cell.angle_alpha   90.00
_cell.angle_beta   90.00
_cell.angle_gamma   90.00
#
_symmetry.space_group_name_H-M   'P 1'
#
loop_
_entity.id
_entity.type
_entity.pdbx_description
1 polymer ?
#
loop_
_entity_poly.entity_id
_entity_poly.type
_entity_poly.pdbx_seq_one_letter_code
_entity_poly.pdbx_strand_id
1 'polypeptide(L)'
;MPLLTRSQTKAMDRKAGESLLAYEEHLAAFIQEANDRTAATAKERNWIEQEEEAKRQQEKQDRLRQEEADLQAAAEHRSRQRERLFTRETVIGDEITHWVEMASADEASETDKGLSAVAQISHDLVATCALHQEEILHLQQTVDQMLVRLQASEKQPVAATAAGPSNLATRVQVLEDDVSNIKRVH
;
A
#
# COMPACT_ATOMS: atom_id res chain seq x y z
N MET A 1 -38.61 -11.35 -12.47
CA MET A 1 -39.82 -10.76 -13.07
C MET A 1 -40.17 -9.49 -12.31
N PRO A 2 -40.59 -8.40 -12.99
CA PRO A 2 -41.00 -7.18 -12.32
C PRO A 2 -42.21 -7.45 -11.41
N LEU A 3 -42.16 -6.97 -10.17
CA LEU A 3 -43.23 -7.12 -9.19
C LEU A 3 -44.31 -6.06 -9.47
N LEU A 4 -45.42 -6.48 -10.07
CA LEU A 4 -46.56 -5.61 -10.34
C LEU A 4 -47.42 -5.45 -9.09
N THR A 5 -47.82 -4.21 -8.82
CA THR A 5 -48.73 -3.89 -7.72
C THR A 5 -50.18 -4.22 -8.08
N ARG A 6 -51.03 -4.48 -7.08
CA ARG A 6 -52.45 -4.85 -7.26
C ARG A 6 -53.26 -3.81 -8.06
N SER A 7 -52.87 -2.55 -8.01
CA SER A 7 -53.46 -1.45 -8.79
C SER A 7 -53.01 -1.47 -10.26
N GLN A 8 -51.80 -1.93 -10.55
CA GLN A 8 -51.28 -2.10 -11.91
C GLN A 8 -51.96 -3.27 -12.63
N THR A 9 -52.20 -4.37 -11.93
CA THR A 9 -52.91 -5.54 -12.51
C THR A 9 -54.36 -5.22 -12.90
N LYS A 10 -55.02 -4.29 -12.20
CA LYS A 10 -56.39 -3.86 -12.52
C LYS A 10 -56.47 -3.00 -13.80
N ALA A 11 -55.38 -2.35 -14.18
CA ALA A 11 -55.27 -1.62 -15.44
C ALA A 11 -55.02 -2.55 -16.64
N MET A 12 -54.67 -3.81 -16.39
CA MET A 12 -54.45 -4.84 -17.41
C MET A 12 -55.73 -5.62 -17.76
N ASP A 13 -56.86 -5.31 -17.14
CA ASP A 13 -58.14 -5.97 -17.42
C ASP A 13 -58.76 -5.46 -18.73
N ARG A 14 -59.41 -6.38 -19.45
CA ARG A 14 -60.07 -6.07 -20.72
C ARG A 14 -61.26 -5.14 -20.51
N LYS A 15 -61.31 -3.99 -21.20
CA LYS A 15 -62.42 -3.03 -21.09
C LYS A 15 -63.67 -3.49 -21.84
N ALA A 16 -64.84 -3.08 -21.36
CA ALA A 16 -66.11 -3.40 -21.98
C ALA A 16 -66.23 -2.78 -23.39
N GLY A 17 -66.52 -3.60 -24.40
CA GLY A 17 -66.67 -3.16 -25.80
C GLY A 17 -65.37 -3.08 -26.61
N GLU A 18 -64.20 -3.37 -26.01
CA GLU A 18 -62.94 -3.37 -26.76
C GLU A 18 -62.74 -4.67 -27.56
N SER A 19 -62.10 -4.53 -28.73
CA SER A 19 -61.69 -5.66 -29.55
C SER A 19 -60.52 -6.39 -28.90
N LEU A 20 -60.38 -7.70 -29.17
CA LEU A 20 -59.28 -8.50 -28.66
C LEU A 20 -57.91 -7.92 -29.06
N LEU A 21 -57.81 -7.41 -30.28
CA LEU A 21 -56.59 -6.85 -30.85
C LEU A 21 -56.17 -5.57 -30.11
N ALA A 22 -57.11 -4.68 -29.80
CA ALA A 22 -56.86 -3.47 -29.02
C ALA A 22 -56.45 -3.78 -27.57
N TYR A 23 -57.01 -4.84 -26.98
CA TYR A 23 -56.61 -5.31 -25.65
C TYR A 23 -55.17 -5.83 -25.62
N GLU A 24 -54.79 -6.65 -26.59
CA GLU A 24 -53.44 -7.20 -26.73
C GLU A 24 -52.39 -6.10 -26.95
N GLU A 25 -52.67 -5.11 -27.81
CA GLU A 25 -51.80 -3.96 -28.04
C GLU A 25 -51.57 -3.14 -26.76
N HIS A 26 -52.62 -2.85 -26.00
CA HIS A 26 -52.50 -2.12 -24.73
C HIS A 26 -51.72 -2.91 -23.68
N LEU A 27 -51.97 -4.22 -23.58
CA LEU A 27 -51.26 -5.09 -22.65
C LEU A 27 -49.77 -5.19 -22.98
N ALA A 28 -49.42 -5.31 -24.27
CA ALA A 28 -48.05 -5.32 -24.75
C ALA A 28 -47.34 -3.99 -24.44
N ALA A 29 -48.00 -2.85 -24.68
CA ALA A 29 -47.46 -1.53 -24.35
C ALA A 29 -47.20 -1.37 -22.83
N PHE A 30 -48.10 -1.87 -21.99
CA PHE A 30 -47.95 -1.81 -20.53
C PHE A 30 -46.78 -2.68 -20.03
N ILE A 31 -46.63 -3.90 -20.56
CA ILE A 31 -45.50 -4.78 -20.24
C ILE A 31 -44.19 -4.13 -20.68
N GLN A 32 -44.15 -3.53 -21.87
CA GLN A 32 -42.98 -2.83 -22.37
C GLN A 32 -42.61 -1.66 -21.46
N GLU A 33 -43.58 -0.82 -21.07
CA GLU A 33 -43.32 0.30 -20.16
C GLU A 33 -42.81 -0.16 -18.79
N ALA A 34 -43.38 -1.24 -18.22
CA ALA A 34 -42.91 -1.79 -16.96
C ALA A 34 -41.49 -2.33 -17.05
N ASN A 35 -41.15 -2.98 -18.17
CA ASN A 35 -39.80 -3.45 -18.46
C ASN A 35 -38.83 -2.27 -18.63
N ASP A 36 -39.23 -1.22 -19.35
CA ASP A 36 -38.41 -0.03 -19.58
C ASP A 36 -38.12 0.71 -18.27
N ARG A 37 -39.11 0.84 -17.37
CA ARG A 37 -38.91 1.41 -16.02
C ARG A 37 -37.96 0.56 -15.18
N THR A 38 -38.06 -0.76 -15.26
CA THR A 38 -37.16 -1.67 -14.54
C THR A 38 -35.74 -1.59 -15.09
N ALA A 39 -35.59 -1.50 -16.42
CA ALA A 39 -34.30 -1.33 -17.07
C ALA A 39 -33.67 0.03 -16.74
N ALA A 40 -34.45 1.10 -16.71
CA ALA A 40 -33.98 2.44 -16.34
C ALA A 40 -33.48 2.49 -14.89
N THR A 41 -34.24 1.92 -13.94
CA THR A 41 -33.82 1.85 -12.53
C THR A 41 -32.60 0.96 -12.31
N ALA A 42 -32.46 -0.13 -13.07
CA ALA A 42 -31.26 -0.96 -13.03
C ALA A 42 -30.02 -0.22 -13.57
N LYS A 43 -30.17 0.53 -14.66
CA LYS A 43 -29.09 1.37 -15.22
C LYS A 43 -28.65 2.44 -14.23
N GLU A 44 -29.60 3.13 -13.60
CA GLU A 44 -29.30 4.16 -12.59
C GLU A 44 -28.52 3.58 -11.40
N ARG A 45 -28.97 2.44 -10.88
CA ARG A 45 -28.25 1.76 -9.78
C ARG A 45 -26.84 1.35 -10.17
N ASN A 46 -26.68 0.81 -11.37
CA ASN A 46 -25.37 0.41 -11.86
C ASN A 46 -24.43 1.62 -12.05
N TRP A 47 -24.96 2.74 -12.52
CA TRP A 47 -24.20 3.99 -12.62
C TRP A 47 -23.70 4.48 -11.25
N ILE A 48 -24.59 4.54 -10.26
CA ILE A 48 -24.24 4.94 -8.88
C ILE A 48 -23.21 3.98 -8.28
N GLU A 49 -23.39 2.68 -8.47
CA GLU A 49 -22.48 1.66 -7.97
C GLU A 49 -21.07 1.81 -8.58
N GLN A 50 -20.98 2.07 -9.88
CA GLN A 50 -19.71 2.34 -10.56
C GLN A 50 -19.04 3.61 -10.04
N GLU A 51 -19.80 4.68 -9.81
CA GLU A 51 -19.26 5.94 -9.28
C GLU A 51 -18.73 5.77 -7.85
N GLU A 52 -19.47 5.06 -6.98
CA GLU A 52 -19.00 4.73 -5.64
C GLU A 52 -17.77 3.81 -5.66
N GLU A 53 -17.73 2.84 -6.58
CA GLU A 53 -16.60 1.95 -6.69
C GLU A 53 -15.34 2.66 -7.18
N ALA A 54 -15.48 3.58 -8.14
CA ALA A 54 -14.40 4.47 -8.56
C ALA A 54 -13.90 5.34 -7.40
N LYS A 55 -14.81 5.90 -6.59
CA LYS A 55 -14.45 6.67 -5.39
C LYS A 55 -13.70 5.81 -4.36
N ARG A 56 -14.17 4.60 -4.08
CA ARG A 56 -13.49 3.65 -3.17
C ARG A 56 -12.11 3.26 -3.67
N GLN A 57 -11.94 3.10 -4.99
CA GLN A 57 -10.64 2.81 -5.58
C GLN A 57 -9.67 3.99 -5.43
N GLN A 58 -10.15 5.21 -5.66
CA GLN A 58 -9.37 6.43 -5.47
C GLN A 58 -8.92 6.58 -4.01
N GLU A 59 -9.83 6.44 -3.05
CA GLU A 59 -9.50 6.52 -1.61
C GLU A 59 -8.46 5.47 -1.20
N LYS A 60 -8.56 4.24 -1.72
CA LYS A 60 -7.54 3.20 -1.49
C LYS A 60 -6.18 3.59 -2.06
N GLN A 61 -6.15 4.14 -3.28
CA GLN A 61 -4.91 4.58 -3.92
C GLN A 61 -4.26 5.72 -3.13
N ASP A 62 -5.04 6.69 -2.67
CA ASP A 62 -4.54 7.81 -1.88
C ASP A 62 -4.03 7.36 -0.52
N ARG A 63 -4.70 6.38 0.11
CA ARG A 63 -4.21 5.79 1.37
C ARG A 63 -2.87 5.06 1.20
N LEU A 64 -2.69 4.34 0.08
CA LEU A 64 -1.42 3.69 -0.24
C LEU A 64 -0.30 4.71 -0.50
N ARG A 65 -0.59 5.79 -1.23
CA ARG A 65 0.37 6.89 -1.43
C ARG A 65 0.80 7.53 -0.11
N GLN A 66 -0.15 7.73 0.80
CA GLN A 66 0.16 8.28 2.12
C GLN A 66 1.06 7.33 2.92
N GLU A 67 0.73 6.04 2.94
CA GLU A 67 1.54 5.02 3.62
C GLU A 67 2.96 4.96 3.05
N GLU A 68 3.11 5.04 1.72
CA GLU A 68 4.42 5.13 1.06
C GLU A 68 5.19 6.40 1.44
N ALA A 69 4.53 7.56 1.47
CA ALA A 69 5.13 8.82 1.87
C ALA A 69 5.61 8.79 3.34
N ASP A 70 4.82 8.20 4.24
CA ASP A 70 5.17 8.05 5.65
C ASP A 70 6.38 7.12 5.83
N LEU A 71 6.43 6.01 5.09
CA LEU A 71 7.58 5.10 5.07
C LEU A 71 8.83 5.79 4.54
N GLN A 72 8.72 6.58 3.47
CA GLN A 72 9.83 7.34 2.91
C GLN A 72 10.33 8.40 3.90
N ALA A 73 9.43 9.14 4.55
CA ALA A 73 9.80 10.14 5.55
C ALA A 73 10.56 9.50 6.73
N ALA A 74 10.11 8.32 7.18
CA ALA A 74 10.80 7.56 8.21
C ALA A 74 12.19 7.10 7.75
N ALA A 75 12.33 6.64 6.50
CA ALA A 75 13.61 6.23 5.92
C ALA A 75 14.60 7.40 5.81
N GLU A 76 14.13 8.58 5.38
CA GLU A 76 14.95 9.79 5.31
C GLU A 76 15.40 10.25 6.69
N HIS A 77 14.50 10.25 7.67
CA HIS A 77 14.84 10.60 9.06
C HIS A 77 15.95 9.69 9.59
N ARG A 78 15.84 8.37 9.37
CA ARG A 78 16.88 7.40 9.74
C ARG A 78 18.19 7.66 8.99
N SER A 79 18.14 7.97 7.70
CA SER A 79 19.34 8.29 6.92
C SER A 79 20.09 9.50 7.50
N ARG A 80 19.36 10.57 7.83
CA ARG A 80 19.93 11.76 8.49
C ARG A 80 20.51 11.43 9.87
N GLN A 81 19.91 10.50 10.61
CA GLN A 81 20.48 10.03 11.88
C GLN A 81 21.80 9.31 11.66
N ARG A 82 21.89 8.38 10.70
CA ARG A 82 23.14 7.67 10.37
C ARG A 82 24.24 8.60 9.89
N GLU A 83 23.92 9.57 9.04
CA GLU A 83 24.91 10.55 8.56
C GLU A 83 25.55 11.35 9.72
N ARG A 84 24.72 11.79 10.68
CA ARG A 84 25.23 12.46 11.89
C ARG A 84 26.12 11.55 12.74
N LEU A 85 25.85 10.24 12.76
CA LEU A 85 26.68 9.27 13.49
C LEU A 85 28.01 9.05 12.78
N PHE A 86 28.00 8.79 11.47
CA PHE A 86 29.22 8.62 10.68
C PHE A 86 30.15 9.83 10.81
N THR A 87 29.58 11.05 10.80
CA THR A 87 30.37 12.27 11.02
C THR A 87 31.09 12.25 12.36
N ARG A 88 30.43 11.77 13.42
CA ARG A 88 31.03 11.67 14.77
C ARG A 88 32.05 10.54 14.85
N GLU A 89 31.76 9.40 14.24
CA GLU A 89 32.67 8.25 14.16
C GLU A 89 33.98 8.63 13.47
N THR A 90 33.92 9.38 12.36
CA THR A 90 35.11 9.90 11.68
C THR A 90 35.95 10.78 12.61
N VAL A 91 35.33 11.73 13.32
CA VAL A 91 36.02 12.59 14.29
C VAL A 91 36.69 11.77 15.39
N ILE A 92 36.05 10.70 15.86
CA ILE A 92 36.62 9.79 16.85
C ILE A 92 37.83 9.04 16.29
N GLY A 93 37.76 8.55 15.04
CA GLY A 93 38.85 7.86 14.38
C GLY A 93 40.10 8.75 14.21
N ASP A 94 39.88 10.01 13.85
CA ASP A 94 40.95 11.01 13.73
C ASP A 94 41.63 11.27 15.10
N GLU A 95 40.84 11.42 16.16
CA GLU A 95 41.33 11.64 17.51
C GLU A 95 42.13 10.44 18.04
N ILE A 96 41.63 9.21 17.86
CA ILE A 96 42.36 7.98 18.24
C ILE A 96 43.70 7.90 17.53
N THR A 97 43.75 8.22 16.24
CA THR A 97 44.99 8.21 15.46
C THR A 97 46.00 9.19 16.04
N HIS A 98 45.56 10.40 16.40
CA HIS A 98 46.40 11.40 17.05
C HIS A 98 46.97 10.91 18.40
N TRP A 99 46.16 10.26 19.24
CA TRP A 99 46.63 9.73 20.53
C TRP A 99 47.59 8.55 20.40
N VAL A 100 47.42 7.69 19.39
CA VAL A 100 48.37 6.60 19.10
C VAL A 100 49.75 7.15 18.73
N GLU A 101 49.79 8.25 17.96
CA GLU A 101 51.04 8.96 17.63
C GLU A 101 51.69 9.57 18.88
N MET A 102 50.91 10.21 19.74
CA MET A 102 51.39 10.85 20.98
C MET A 102 51.87 9.85 22.04
N ALA A 103 51.14 8.76 22.27
CA ALA A 103 51.51 7.72 23.23
C ALA A 103 52.75 6.93 22.78
N SER A 104 53.04 6.90 21.48
CA SER A 104 54.30 6.37 20.96
C SER A 104 55.50 7.27 21.29
N ALA A 105 55.27 8.48 21.84
CA ALA A 105 56.28 9.50 22.09
C ALA A 105 56.59 9.83 23.57
N ASP A 106 55.79 9.45 24.61
CA ASP A 106 56.09 9.81 26.02
C ASP A 106 55.47 8.92 27.14
N GLU A 107 56.04 8.91 28.36
CA GLU A 107 55.63 8.10 29.54
C GLU A 107 54.73 8.85 30.57
N ALA A 108 53.55 8.26 30.84
CA ALA A 108 52.81 8.21 32.12
C ALA A 108 51.90 9.36 32.65
N SER A 109 51.71 10.50 31.97
CA SER A 109 50.56 11.43 32.27
C SER A 109 49.43 11.33 31.24
N GLU A 110 49.75 10.85 30.04
CA GLU A 110 48.78 10.63 28.97
C GLU A 110 47.90 9.39 29.18
N THR A 111 48.34 8.44 30.00
CA THR A 111 47.69 7.15 30.16
C THR A 111 46.31 7.26 30.83
N ASP A 112 46.16 8.15 31.81
CA ASP A 112 44.86 8.43 32.47
C ASP A 112 43.88 9.16 31.53
N LYS A 113 44.38 10.06 30.68
CA LYS A 113 43.57 10.70 29.64
C LYS A 113 43.15 9.68 28.58
N GLY A 114 44.05 8.78 28.21
CA GLY A 114 43.77 7.65 27.33
C GLY A 114 42.70 6.71 27.89
N LEU A 115 42.73 6.41 29.19
CA LEU A 115 41.68 5.63 29.85
C LEU A 115 40.31 6.33 29.81
N SER A 116 40.27 7.64 30.03
CA SER A 116 39.03 8.42 29.91
C SER A 116 38.51 8.45 28.47
N ALA A 117 39.39 8.56 27.47
CA ALA A 117 39.02 8.50 26.06
C ALA A 117 38.45 7.12 25.70
N VAL A 118 39.08 6.03 26.15
CA VAL A 118 38.60 4.66 25.92
C VAL A 118 37.23 4.44 26.57
N ALA A 119 36.98 4.98 27.76
CA ALA A 119 35.67 4.91 28.40
C ALA A 119 34.59 5.63 27.58
N GLN A 120 34.91 6.80 27.04
CA GLN A 120 34.00 7.55 26.16
C GLN A 120 33.77 6.83 24.82
N ILE A 121 34.82 6.30 24.19
CA ILE A 121 34.71 5.50 22.95
C ILE A 121 33.86 4.26 23.18
N SER A 122 34.03 3.59 24.31
CA SER A 122 33.24 2.40 24.67
C SER A 122 31.77 2.76 24.86
N HIS A 123 31.48 3.90 25.50
CA HIS A 123 30.12 4.42 25.62
C HIS A 123 29.51 4.73 24.25
N ASP A 124 30.27 5.38 23.37
CA ASP A 124 29.79 5.76 22.04
C ASP A 124 29.57 4.53 21.13
N LEU A 125 30.43 3.50 21.24
CA LEU A 125 30.24 2.22 20.58
C LEU A 125 28.96 1.52 21.07
N VAL A 126 28.69 1.52 22.38
CA VAL A 126 27.45 0.97 22.95
C VAL A 126 26.23 1.75 22.44
N ALA A 127 26.31 3.07 22.32
CA ALA A 127 25.25 3.89 21.74
C ALA A 127 25.01 3.55 20.25
N THR A 128 26.08 3.31 19.48
CA THR A 128 26.00 2.88 18.07
C THR A 128 25.40 1.47 17.95
N CYS A 129 25.79 0.53 18.81
CA CYS A 129 25.19 -0.80 18.86
C CYS A 129 23.69 -0.76 19.19
N ALA A 130 23.25 0.13 20.09
CA ALA A 130 21.84 0.32 20.41
C ALA A 130 21.03 0.84 19.21
N LEU A 131 21.61 1.79 18.45
CA LEU A 131 20.98 2.32 17.23
C LEU A 131 20.92 1.27 16.10
N HIS A 132 21.96 0.45 15.94
CA HIS A 132 21.92 -0.68 15.01
C HIS A 132 20.89 -1.74 15.43
N GLN A 133 20.69 -1.98 16.74
CA GLN A 133 19.63 -2.88 17.21
C GLN A 133 18.23 -2.35 16.90
N GLU A 134 18.01 -1.04 17.03
CA GLU A 134 16.75 -0.41 16.62
C GLU A 134 16.51 -0.54 15.10
N GLU A 135 17.56 -0.42 14.29
CA GLU A 135 17.50 -0.61 12.84
C GLU A 135 17.17 -2.06 12.46
N ILE A 136 17.82 -3.04 13.09
CA ILE A 136 17.52 -4.47 12.89
C ILE A 136 16.06 -4.76 13.24
N LEU A 137 15.57 -4.22 14.36
CA LEU A 137 14.18 -4.39 14.79
C LEU A 137 13.19 -3.83 13.76
N HIS A 138 13.45 -2.63 13.24
CA HIS A 138 12.60 -2.01 12.22
C HIS A 138 12.62 -2.81 10.91
N LEU A 139 13.79 -3.29 10.49
CA LEU A 139 13.90 -4.15 9.30
C LEU A 139 13.11 -5.45 9.47
N GLN A 140 13.17 -6.07 10.65
CA GLN A 140 12.35 -7.25 10.97
C GLN A 140 10.86 -6.95 10.84
N GLN A 141 10.37 -5.84 11.40
CA GLN A 141 8.97 -5.43 11.29
C GLN A 141 8.54 -5.21 9.83
N THR A 142 9.41 -4.60 9.02
CA THR A 142 9.15 -4.37 7.60
C THR A 142 9.05 -5.69 6.85
N VAL A 143 9.99 -6.62 7.09
CA VAL A 143 9.98 -7.96 6.51
C VAL A 143 8.72 -8.73 6.92
N ASP A 144 8.32 -8.67 8.19
CA ASP A 144 7.10 -9.32 8.68
C ASP A 144 5.85 -8.77 7.98
N GLN A 145 5.77 -7.45 7.79
CA GLN A 145 4.66 -6.82 7.08
C GLN A 145 4.62 -7.25 5.60
N MET A 146 5.77 -7.32 4.94
CA MET A 146 5.87 -7.83 3.57
C MET A 146 5.44 -9.30 3.49
N LEU A 147 5.82 -10.12 4.47
CA LEU A 147 5.41 -11.52 4.55
C LEU A 147 3.89 -11.64 4.66
N VAL A 148 3.25 -10.83 5.51
CA VAL A 148 1.78 -10.80 5.64
C VAL A 148 1.12 -10.40 4.32
N ARG A 149 1.65 -9.39 3.61
CA ARG A 149 1.13 -8.95 2.32
C ARG A 149 1.32 -10.00 1.22
N LEU A 150 2.47 -10.67 1.18
CA LEU A 150 2.73 -11.78 0.27
C LEU A 150 1.77 -12.94 0.53
N GLN A 151 1.57 -13.33 1.78
CA GLN A 151 0.60 -14.36 2.16
C GLN A 151 -0.83 -13.95 1.81
N ALA A 152 -1.20 -12.69 1.99
CA ALA A 152 -2.51 -12.19 1.58
C ALA A 152 -2.69 -12.25 0.06
N SER A 153 -1.63 -11.96 -0.71
CA SER A 153 -1.62 -12.03 -2.17
C SER A 153 -1.65 -13.47 -2.68
N GLU A 154 -0.97 -14.40 -2.00
CA GLU A 154 -0.98 -15.83 -2.30
C GLU A 154 -2.32 -16.48 -1.95
N LYS A 155 -2.96 -16.04 -0.85
CA LYS A 155 -4.30 -16.49 -0.44
C LYS A 155 -5.43 -15.82 -1.21
N GLN A 156 -5.16 -14.76 -1.98
CA GLN A 156 -6.14 -14.16 -2.86
C GLN A 156 -6.43 -15.19 -3.97
N PRO A 157 -7.64 -15.78 -4.03
CA PRO A 157 -7.92 -16.83 -4.99
C PRO A 157 -7.69 -16.28 -6.40
N VAL A 158 -6.94 -17.04 -7.20
CA VAL A 158 -7.07 -17.00 -8.65
C VAL A 158 -8.55 -17.27 -8.91
N ALA A 159 -9.32 -16.21 -9.16
CA ALA A 159 -10.60 -16.33 -9.83
C ALA A 159 -10.27 -16.81 -11.25
N ALA A 160 -10.05 -18.11 -11.37
CA ALA A 160 -9.85 -18.80 -12.61
C ALA A 160 -11.21 -18.84 -13.31
N THR A 161 -11.53 -17.78 -14.02
CA THR A 161 -12.26 -17.86 -15.28
C THR A 161 -11.87 -16.69 -16.17
N ALA A 162 -11.05 -16.99 -17.18
CA ALA A 162 -10.88 -16.24 -18.43
C ALA A 162 -10.22 -14.84 -18.35
N ALA A 163 -8.89 -14.77 -18.17
CA ALA A 163 -8.13 -13.64 -18.70
C ALA A 163 -6.74 -14.10 -19.14
N GLY A 164 -6.42 -13.87 -20.40
CA GLY A 164 -5.29 -14.45 -21.13
C GLY A 164 -3.89 -13.99 -20.68
N PRO A 165 -2.84 -14.33 -21.46
CA PRO A 165 -1.42 -14.25 -21.08
C PRO A 165 -0.91 -12.86 -20.67
N SER A 166 -1.72 -11.82 -20.84
CA SER A 166 -1.39 -10.42 -20.51
C SER A 166 -1.16 -10.16 -19.01
N ASN A 167 -1.78 -10.91 -18.09
CA ASN A 167 -1.62 -10.67 -16.64
C ASN A 167 -0.24 -11.14 -16.14
N LEU A 168 0.27 -12.24 -16.67
CA LEU A 168 1.56 -12.80 -16.24
C LEU A 168 2.73 -11.92 -16.69
N ALA A 169 2.64 -11.33 -17.90
CA ALA A 169 3.60 -10.36 -18.40
C ALA A 169 3.64 -9.08 -17.53
N THR A 170 2.48 -8.56 -17.11
CA THR A 170 2.43 -7.40 -16.22
C THR A 170 3.02 -7.71 -14.84
N ARG A 171 2.80 -8.92 -14.32
CA ARG A 171 3.36 -9.33 -13.02
C ARG A 171 4.87 -9.54 -13.05
N VAL A 172 5.40 -10.07 -14.16
CA VAL A 172 6.85 -10.19 -14.37
C VAL A 172 7.49 -8.81 -14.51
N GLN A 173 6.84 -7.89 -15.23
CA GLN A 173 7.34 -6.52 -15.38
C GLN A 173 7.45 -5.78 -14.04
N VAL A 174 6.44 -5.90 -13.17
CA VAL A 174 6.48 -5.26 -11.84
C VAL A 174 7.60 -5.82 -10.98
N LEU A 175 7.85 -7.14 -11.04
CA LEU A 175 8.96 -7.77 -10.32
C LEU A 175 10.33 -7.35 -10.88
N GLU A 176 10.45 -7.18 -12.20
CA GLU A 176 11.68 -6.69 -12.84
C GLU A 176 11.98 -5.23 -12.49
N ASP A 177 10.94 -4.40 -12.33
CA ASP A 177 11.06 -3.01 -11.90
C ASP A 177 11.47 -2.91 -10.43
N ASP A 178 10.89 -3.73 -9.55
CA ASP A 178 11.25 -3.80 -8.12
C ASP A 178 12.71 -4.26 -7.93
N VAL A 179 13.16 -5.28 -8.68
CA VAL A 179 14.55 -5.75 -8.66
C VAL A 179 15.52 -4.70 -9.23
N SER A 180 15.10 -3.96 -10.26
CA SER A 180 15.91 -2.87 -10.83
C SER A 180 16.05 -1.67 -9.88
N ASN A 181 15.02 -1.38 -9.09
CA ASN A 181 15.08 -0.34 -8.07
C ASN A 181 16.07 -0.69 -6.96
N ILE A 182 16.14 -1.97 -6.54
CA ILE A 182 17.13 -2.42 -5.56
C ILE A 182 18.57 -2.24 -6.09
N LYS A 183 18.81 -2.50 -7.37
CA LYS A 183 20.12 -2.33 -8.01
C LYS A 183 20.58 -0.87 -8.17
N ARG A 184 19.69 0.12 -8.00
CA ARG A 184 20.05 1.55 -8.01
C ARG A 184 20.33 2.13 -6.63
N VAL A 185 19.97 1.39 -5.57
CA VAL A 185 20.09 1.84 -4.18
C VAL A 185 21.39 1.32 -3.53
N HIS A 186 22.22 0.61 -4.28
CA HIS A 186 23.63 0.32 -3.96
C HIS A 186 24.52 0.92 -5.06
#